data_AF-A0A520CGJ7-F1
#
_entry.id   AF-A0A520CGJ7-F1
#
_cell.length_a   1.000
_cell.length_b   1.000
_cell.length_c   1.000
_cell.angle_alpha   90.00
_cell.angle_beta   90.00
_cell.angle_gamma   90.00
#
_symmetry.space_group_name_H-M   'P 1'
#
loop_
_entity.id
_entity.type
_entity.pdbx_description
1 polymer ?
#
loop_
_entity_poly.entity_id
_entity_poly.type
_entity_poly.pdbx_seq_one_letter_code
_entity_poly.pdbx_strand_id
1 'polypeptide(L)'
;SDTATFDNCLELMTMAGYPISQAVMMMIPEPWEQHTTMDERRRAFYEYHAAMMEPWDGPASIVFTDGRQIGATLDRNGLRPSRYCVTDDDLVIMASESGVLPVPEHKIIKKWRLQPGKMFLIDLEQGRMIDDDELKAYVVNTKPYKQWIENLRIKLDSVEAPAAEAPVSAVSLLDRQQAFGYTQEDIKFLMSPMAQAGEEGIGSMGNDSPLAVLSNKNKPLYNYFRQMFAQVTNPPIDPIREAIVMSLNSFIGPKPNLLDINQVNPPMRLEVSQPILDFADMAKLRNIEQHTQGKFRSTTLDITYPADWGREGVEAKLASLCAEAVDAIKGGSNILIVSDRAVSPTQVAIPALLASSAIHQHLV
;
A
#
# COMPACT_ATOMS: atom_id res chain seq x y z
N SER A 1 -0.75 3.07 22.23
CA SER A 1 -0.96 4.16 21.25
C SER A 1 -0.31 3.75 19.94
N ASP A 2 -0.63 4.45 18.85
CA ASP A 2 0.10 4.38 17.57
C ASP A 2 1.62 4.49 17.77
N THR A 3 2.09 5.46 18.57
CA THR A 3 3.52 5.64 18.87
C THR A 3 4.14 4.43 19.57
N ALA A 4 3.44 3.80 20.51
CA ALA A 4 3.95 2.62 21.21
C ALA A 4 4.06 1.41 20.26
N THR A 5 3.12 1.26 19.32
CA THR A 5 3.19 0.19 18.32
C THR A 5 4.34 0.43 17.33
N PHE A 6 4.57 1.70 16.94
CA PHE A 6 5.73 2.07 16.13
C PHE A 6 7.04 1.75 16.84
N ASP A 7 7.17 2.12 18.12
CA ASP A 7 8.34 1.86 18.95
C ASP A 7 8.63 0.35 19.06
N ASN A 8 7.61 -0.47 19.36
CA ASN A 8 7.73 -1.93 19.42
C ASN A 8 8.22 -2.52 18.09
N CYS A 9 7.73 -2.01 16.94
CA CYS A 9 8.14 -2.50 15.64
C CYS A 9 9.59 -2.09 15.31
N LEU A 10 9.96 -0.85 15.64
CA LEU A 10 11.31 -0.35 15.45
C LEU A 10 12.32 -1.12 16.32
N GLU A 11 11.98 -1.38 17.59
CA GLU A 11 12.77 -2.21 18.50
C GLU A 11 12.94 -3.62 17.93
N LEU A 12 11.86 -4.27 17.48
CA LEU A 12 11.93 -5.59 16.86
C LEU A 12 12.88 -5.62 15.66
N MET A 13 12.79 -4.64 14.75
CA MET A 13 13.68 -4.55 13.60
C MET A 13 15.13 -4.33 13.99
N THR A 14 15.38 -3.46 14.98
CA THR A 14 16.72 -3.18 15.48
C THR A 14 17.34 -4.43 16.13
N MET A 15 16.56 -5.15 16.93
CA MET A 15 16.98 -6.41 17.56
C MET A 15 17.21 -7.54 16.54
N ALA A 16 16.49 -7.54 15.42
CA ALA A 16 16.73 -8.47 14.31
C ALA A 16 18.05 -8.20 13.58
N GLY A 17 18.67 -7.03 13.80
CA GLY A 17 19.99 -6.67 13.31
C GLY A 17 20.01 -5.57 12.24
N TYR A 18 18.88 -4.92 11.97
CA TYR A 18 18.90 -3.70 11.16
C TYR A 18 19.57 -2.56 11.94
N PRO A 19 20.48 -1.78 11.32
CA PRO A 19 20.86 -0.48 11.87
C PRO A 19 19.62 0.38 12.08
N ILE A 20 19.52 1.08 13.22
CA ILE A 20 18.31 1.84 13.59
C ILE A 20 17.93 2.87 12.50
N SER A 21 18.91 3.52 11.89
CA SER A 21 18.69 4.45 10.78
C SER A 21 18.08 3.77 9.55
N GLN A 22 18.53 2.57 9.20
CA GLN A 22 17.96 1.76 8.13
C GLN A 22 16.53 1.32 8.46
N ALA A 23 16.27 0.87 9.69
CA ALA A 23 14.93 0.47 10.11
C ALA A 23 13.94 1.64 10.02
N VAL A 24 14.35 2.83 10.48
CA VAL A 24 13.54 4.05 10.34
C VAL A 24 13.32 4.43 8.87
N MET A 25 14.33 4.32 8.00
CA MET A 25 14.17 4.53 6.55
C MET A 25 13.19 3.54 5.90
N MET A 26 13.09 2.31 6.41
CA MET A 26 12.12 1.33 5.93
C MET A 26 10.70 1.61 6.41
N MET A 27 10.55 2.03 7.68
CA MET A 27 9.23 2.32 8.27
C MET A 27 8.66 3.67 7.79
N ILE A 28 9.51 4.69 7.65
CA ILE A 28 9.16 6.04 7.18
C ILE A 28 10.00 6.36 5.93
N PRO A 29 9.68 5.73 4.77
CA PRO A 29 10.42 5.96 3.55
C PRO A 29 10.13 7.35 2.97
N GLU A 30 11.14 7.92 2.30
CA GLU A 30 10.99 9.13 1.50
C GLU A 30 10.04 8.91 0.32
N PRO A 31 9.40 9.96 -0.21
CA PRO A 31 8.72 9.88 -1.51
C PRO A 31 9.72 9.50 -2.62
N TRP A 32 9.70 8.25 -3.09
CA TRP A 32 10.71 7.71 -4.02
C TRP A 32 10.17 7.39 -5.42
N GLU A 33 8.87 7.08 -5.53
CA GLU A 33 8.27 6.48 -6.73
C GLU A 33 8.21 7.46 -7.90
N GLN A 34 7.69 8.66 -7.65
CA GLN A 34 7.56 9.71 -8.66
C GLN A 34 8.73 10.72 -8.61
N HIS A 35 9.74 10.47 -7.76
CA HIS A 35 10.87 11.38 -7.57
C HIS A 35 11.93 11.21 -8.67
N THR A 36 11.74 11.91 -9.79
CA THR A 36 12.55 11.74 -11.02
C THR A 36 14.04 12.01 -10.85
N THR A 37 14.42 12.91 -9.95
CA THR A 37 15.82 13.31 -9.69
C THR A 37 16.50 12.52 -8.56
N MET A 38 15.84 11.50 -8.00
CA MET A 38 16.41 10.69 -6.92
C MET A 38 17.54 9.82 -7.48
N ASP A 39 18.60 9.65 -6.71
CA ASP A 39 19.66 8.69 -7.02
C ASP A 39 19.08 7.27 -7.22
N GLU A 40 19.51 6.58 -8.27
CA GLU A 40 18.97 5.27 -8.64
C GLU A 40 19.18 4.22 -7.55
N ARG A 41 20.29 4.29 -6.80
CA ARG A 41 20.56 3.32 -5.72
C ARG A 41 19.65 3.58 -4.53
N ARG A 42 19.40 4.85 -4.21
CA ARG A 42 18.40 5.23 -3.20
C ARG A 42 17.00 4.78 -3.61
N ARG A 43 16.60 4.99 -4.86
CA ARG A 43 15.31 4.48 -5.37
C ARG A 43 15.22 2.96 -5.26
N ALA A 44 16.27 2.25 -5.68
CA ALA A 44 16.32 0.79 -5.59
C ALA A 44 16.25 0.28 -4.14
N PHE A 45 16.87 0.97 -3.18
CA PHE A 45 16.73 0.63 -1.76
C PHE A 45 15.26 0.68 -1.31
N TYR A 46 14.55 1.77 -1.61
CA TYR A 46 13.16 1.91 -1.20
C TYR A 46 12.24 0.94 -1.95
N GLU A 47 12.42 0.76 -3.25
CA GLU A 47 11.64 -0.18 -4.05
C GLU A 47 11.82 -1.63 -3.56
N TYR A 48 13.01 -2.00 -3.11
CA TYR A 48 13.25 -3.33 -2.56
C TYR A 48 12.45 -3.54 -1.27
N HIS A 49 12.50 -2.59 -0.34
CA HIS A 49 11.84 -2.71 0.97
C HIS A 49 10.33 -2.40 0.95
N ALA A 50 9.80 -1.72 -0.07
CA ALA A 50 8.37 -1.43 -0.20
C ALA A 50 7.49 -2.68 -0.27
N ALA A 51 8.04 -3.82 -0.71
CA ALA A 51 7.33 -5.10 -0.70
C ALA A 51 7.43 -5.85 0.65
N MET A 52 8.33 -5.41 1.55
CA MET A 52 8.57 -6.01 2.87
C MET A 52 7.78 -5.31 3.97
N MET A 53 7.75 -3.98 3.92
CA MET A 53 7.14 -3.13 4.93
C MET A 53 6.30 -2.08 4.24
N GLU A 54 5.01 -2.04 4.59
CA GLU A 54 4.16 -0.92 4.24
C GLU A 54 4.55 0.32 5.06
N PRO A 55 4.57 1.53 4.45
CA PRO A 55 4.93 2.76 5.16
C PRO A 55 4.01 3.05 6.35
N TRP A 56 4.62 3.46 7.46
CA TRP A 56 3.91 3.97 8.64
C TRP A 56 3.64 5.46 8.45
N ASP A 57 2.55 5.76 7.74
CA ASP A 57 2.23 7.11 7.30
C ASP A 57 1.41 7.92 8.32
N GLY A 58 1.42 9.24 8.16
CA GLY A 58 0.76 10.21 9.02
C GLY A 58 1.71 11.29 9.56
N PRO A 59 1.19 12.40 10.12
CA PRO A 59 2.03 13.50 10.59
C PRO A 59 2.96 13.09 11.72
N ALA A 60 4.27 13.04 11.45
CA ALA A 60 5.25 12.53 12.40
C ALA A 60 6.52 13.37 12.42
N SER A 61 7.00 13.65 13.64
CA SER A 61 8.39 14.00 13.89
C SER A 61 8.90 13.01 14.91
N ILE A 62 9.71 12.07 14.44
CA ILE A 62 10.22 10.98 15.27
C ILE A 62 11.64 11.32 15.67
N VAL A 63 11.93 11.21 16.97
CA VAL A 63 13.27 11.23 17.53
C VAL A 63 13.53 9.85 18.11
N PHE A 64 14.66 9.25 17.77
CA PHE A 64 14.97 7.85 18.09
C PHE A 64 16.42 7.72 18.53
N THR A 65 16.70 6.66 19.31
CA THR A 65 18.07 6.33 19.72
C THR A 65 18.17 4.85 20.06
N ASP A 66 19.34 4.27 19.79
CA ASP A 66 19.74 2.93 20.25
C ASP A 66 20.80 3.00 21.38
N GLY A 67 21.00 4.20 21.96
CA GLY A 67 22.04 4.49 22.95
C GLY A 67 23.42 4.79 22.36
N ARG A 68 23.66 4.55 21.07
CA ARG A 68 24.92 4.85 20.36
C ARG A 68 24.74 5.96 19.33
N GLN A 69 23.59 5.97 18.66
CA GLN A 69 23.18 6.98 17.72
C GLN A 69 21.91 7.68 18.22
N ILE A 70 21.82 8.98 17.96
CA ILE A 70 20.62 9.78 18.20
C ILE A 70 20.18 10.33 16.86
N GLY A 71 18.96 10.04 16.45
CA GLY A 71 18.44 10.44 15.17
C GLY A 71 17.08 11.10 15.24
N ALA A 72 16.73 11.81 14.19
CA ALA A 72 15.39 12.32 13.98
C ALA A 72 15.01 12.28 12.51
N THR A 73 13.74 12.00 12.23
CA THR A 73 13.16 12.07 10.89
C THR A 73 11.77 12.69 10.94
N LEU A 74 11.30 13.16 9.79
CA LEU A 74 9.93 13.59 9.57
C LEU A 74 9.20 12.56 8.71
N ASP A 75 7.87 12.60 8.77
CA ASP A 75 7.05 11.93 7.76
C ASP A 75 7.37 12.43 6.35
N ARG A 76 6.92 11.67 5.35
CA ARG A 76 7.22 11.90 3.94
C ARG A 76 6.79 13.29 3.43
N ASN A 77 5.76 13.90 4.04
CA ASN A 77 5.23 15.22 3.71
C ASN A 77 5.82 16.31 4.63
N GLY A 78 6.45 15.94 5.74
CA GLY A 78 6.96 16.83 6.79
C GLY A 78 5.87 17.67 7.44
N LEU A 79 4.80 17.01 7.88
CA LEU A 79 3.60 17.65 8.44
C LEU A 79 3.79 18.12 9.88
N ARG A 80 4.89 17.75 10.54
CA ARG A 80 5.27 18.21 11.88
C ARG A 80 6.52 19.09 11.84
N PRO A 81 6.58 20.16 12.65
CA PRO A 81 7.77 20.98 12.74
C PRO A 81 8.85 20.28 13.57
N SER A 82 10.10 20.38 13.10
CA SER A 82 11.28 20.01 13.87
C SER A 82 12.42 20.96 13.53
N ARG A 83 12.94 21.63 14.54
CA ARG A 83 13.98 22.66 14.43
C ARG A 83 15.12 22.31 15.36
N TYR A 84 16.33 22.65 14.93
CA TYR A 84 17.51 22.42 15.75
C TYR A 84 18.49 23.59 15.66
N CYS A 85 19.24 23.77 16.74
CA CYS A 85 20.41 24.63 16.75
C CYS A 85 21.64 23.87 17.26
N VAL A 86 22.80 24.25 16.74
CA VAL A 86 24.11 23.73 17.10
C VAL A 86 24.93 24.91 17.63
N THR A 87 25.61 24.71 18.75
CA THR A 87 26.49 25.70 19.37
C THR A 87 27.96 25.41 19.07
N ASP A 88 28.83 26.37 19.40
CA ASP A 88 30.28 26.29 19.27
C ASP A 88 30.95 25.34 20.28
N ASP A 89 30.22 24.92 21.32
CA ASP A 89 30.61 23.89 22.29
C ASP A 89 29.95 22.52 21.99
N ASP A 90 29.60 22.26 20.73
CA ASP A 90 29.05 21.01 20.18
C ASP A 90 27.71 20.56 20.79
N LEU A 91 27.01 21.42 21.53
CA LEU A 91 25.67 21.14 22.01
C LEU A 91 24.66 21.24 20.86
N VAL A 92 23.90 20.17 20.65
CA VAL A 92 22.76 20.13 19.74
C VAL A 92 21.47 20.17 20.54
N ILE A 93 20.58 21.10 20.18
CA ILE A 93 19.24 21.20 20.76
C ILE A 93 18.24 21.07 19.63
N MET A 94 17.38 20.06 19.70
CA MET A 94 16.27 19.84 18.76
C MET A 94 14.94 19.87 19.50
N ALA A 95 13.96 20.56 18.93
CA ALA A 95 12.59 20.61 19.44
C ALA A 95 11.61 20.91 18.31
N SER A 96 10.31 20.77 18.59
CA SER A 96 9.26 21.15 17.64
C SER A 96 9.26 22.64 17.31
N GLU A 97 9.77 23.48 18.22
CA GLU A 97 9.86 24.92 18.07
C GLU A 97 11.27 25.44 18.38
N SER A 98 11.58 26.64 17.89
CA SER A 98 12.84 27.31 18.23
C SER A 98 12.64 28.19 19.45
N GLY A 99 13.69 28.34 20.28
CA GLY A 99 13.62 29.18 21.48
C GLY A 99 13.07 28.49 22.72
N VAL A 100 12.97 27.16 22.71
CA VAL A 100 12.56 26.37 23.88
C VAL A 100 13.55 26.44 25.04
N LEU A 101 14.83 26.75 24.77
CA LEU A 101 15.88 26.91 25.75
C LEU A 101 16.64 28.23 25.51
N PRO A 102 17.09 28.92 26.57
CA PRO A 102 17.83 30.18 26.45
C PRO A 102 19.29 29.92 26.06
N VAL A 103 19.57 29.88 24.76
CA VAL A 103 20.94 29.76 24.22
C VAL A 103 21.45 31.15 23.82
N PRO A 104 22.64 31.59 24.30
CA PRO A 104 23.23 32.85 23.88
C PRO A 104 23.51 32.87 22.37
N GLU A 105 23.03 33.91 21.66
CA GLU A 105 23.09 33.97 20.19
C GLU A 105 24.51 33.86 19.63
N HIS A 106 25.50 34.42 20.33
CA HIS A 106 26.91 34.40 19.92
C HIS A 106 27.54 33.00 19.94
N LYS A 107 26.94 32.04 20.66
CA LYS A 107 27.39 30.64 20.68
C LYS A 107 26.81 29.83 19.53
N ILE A 108 25.78 30.31 18.84
CA ILE A 108 25.03 29.50 17.89
C ILE A 108 25.73 29.53 16.53
N ILE A 109 26.25 28.38 16.11
CA ILE A 109 26.93 28.23 14.81
C ILE A 109 25.95 27.85 13.68
N LYS A 110 24.83 27.20 14.02
CA LYS A 110 23.81 26.80 13.04
C LYS A 110 22.42 26.80 13.67
N LYS A 111 21.45 27.37 12.96
CA LYS A 111 20.01 27.22 13.22
C LYS A 111 19.35 26.69 11.96
N TRP A 112 18.64 25.57 12.04
CA TRP A 112 18.03 24.96 10.87
C TRP A 112 16.76 24.20 11.23
N ARG A 113 16.11 23.64 10.21
CA ARG A 113 14.93 22.77 10.34
C ARG A 113 15.15 21.44 9.66
N LEU A 114 14.54 20.39 10.19
CA LEU A 114 14.46 19.12 9.50
C LEU A 114 13.54 19.26 8.28
N GLN A 115 13.94 18.67 7.15
CA GLN A 115 13.18 18.74 5.90
C GLN A 115 12.47 17.40 5.67
N PRO A 116 11.30 17.40 5.01
CA PRO A 116 10.64 16.16 4.59
C PRO A 116 11.63 15.24 3.88
N GLY A 117 11.61 13.97 4.27
CA GLY A 117 12.49 12.95 3.72
C GLY A 117 13.95 13.00 4.17
N LYS A 118 14.42 14.04 4.88
CA LYS A 118 15.78 14.06 5.43
C LYS A 118 15.84 13.45 6.83
N MET A 119 16.97 12.84 7.15
CA MET A 119 17.29 12.31 8.46
C MET A 119 18.39 13.15 9.09
N PHE A 120 18.20 13.49 10.35
CA PHE A 120 19.21 14.07 11.21
C PHE A 120 19.81 12.93 12.05
N LEU A 121 21.14 12.78 12.09
CA LEU A 121 21.78 11.72 12.86
C LEU A 121 23.06 12.23 13.54
N ILE A 122 23.20 11.91 14.82
CA ILE A 122 24.42 12.08 15.62
C ILE A 122 24.92 10.69 15.97
N ASP A 123 26.18 10.42 15.65
CA ASP A 123 26.86 9.21 16.07
C ASP A 123 27.79 9.54 17.25
N LEU A 124 27.47 8.99 18.44
CA LEU A 124 28.20 9.29 19.67
C LEU A 124 29.57 8.58 19.72
N GLU A 125 29.74 7.51 18.97
CA GLU A 125 31.02 6.80 18.90
C GLU A 125 32.00 7.51 17.97
N GLN A 126 31.50 8.04 16.85
CA GLN A 126 32.29 8.88 15.95
C GLN A 126 32.43 10.33 16.46
N GLY A 127 31.60 10.73 17.43
CA GLY A 127 31.61 12.07 18.01
C GLY A 127 31.23 13.16 17.02
N ARG A 128 30.33 12.88 16.06
CA ARG A 128 29.96 13.85 15.00
C ARG A 128 28.51 13.68 14.53
N MET A 129 28.00 14.76 13.93
CA MET A 129 26.80 14.71 13.10
C MET A 129 27.11 14.03 11.75
N ILE A 130 26.24 13.13 11.33
CA ILE A 130 26.30 12.48 10.02
C ILE A 130 25.34 13.20 9.08
N ASP A 131 25.82 13.56 7.89
CA ASP A 131 24.97 14.19 6.88
C ASP A 131 23.97 13.19 6.28
N ASP A 132 22.79 13.66 5.87
CA ASP A 132 21.73 12.82 5.29
C ASP A 132 22.21 12.04 4.06
N ASP A 133 22.98 12.71 3.18
CA ASP A 133 23.45 12.09 1.95
C ASP A 133 24.54 11.06 2.24
N GLU A 134 25.41 11.33 3.22
CA GLU A 134 26.42 10.37 3.70
C GLU A 134 25.76 9.12 4.30
N LEU A 135 24.82 9.32 5.22
CA LEU A 135 24.09 8.25 5.90
C LEU A 135 23.39 7.34 4.90
N LYS A 136 22.60 7.93 4.01
CA LYS A 136 21.82 7.17 3.05
C LYS A 136 22.71 6.55 1.99
N ALA A 137 23.77 7.22 1.55
CA ALA A 137 24.75 6.61 0.66
C ALA A 137 25.37 5.35 1.30
N TYR A 138 25.68 5.37 2.60
CA TYR A 138 26.16 4.18 3.29
C TYR A 138 25.12 3.05 3.25
N VAL A 139 23.87 3.33 3.66
CA VAL A 139 22.79 2.33 3.71
C VAL A 139 22.48 1.74 2.34
N VAL A 140 22.33 2.55 1.31
CA VAL A 140 21.92 2.10 -0.04
C VAL A 140 23.04 1.32 -0.75
N ASN A 141 24.30 1.48 -0.32
CA ASN A 141 25.45 0.78 -0.88
C ASN A 141 25.82 -0.50 -0.13
N THR A 142 25.13 -0.83 0.97
CA THR A 142 25.39 -2.08 1.72
C THR A 142 25.13 -3.33 0.88
N LYS A 143 24.18 -3.26 -0.06
CA LYS A 143 23.74 -4.39 -0.88
C LYS A 143 23.42 -3.96 -2.32
N PRO A 144 23.50 -4.87 -3.30
CA PRO A 144 23.21 -4.55 -4.70
C PRO A 144 21.69 -4.56 -4.98
N TYR A 145 20.93 -3.67 -4.34
CA TYR A 145 19.45 -3.64 -4.39
C TYR A 145 18.89 -3.62 -5.81
N LYS A 146 19.52 -2.89 -6.74
CA LYS A 146 19.10 -2.82 -8.15
C LYS A 146 19.11 -4.20 -8.82
N GLN A 147 20.20 -4.95 -8.66
CA GLN A 147 20.32 -6.30 -9.23
C GLN A 147 19.32 -7.26 -8.58
N TRP A 148 19.08 -7.12 -7.28
CA TRP A 148 18.08 -7.94 -6.58
C TRP A 148 16.69 -7.70 -7.14
N ILE A 149 16.29 -6.44 -7.30
CA ILE A 149 15.00 -6.08 -7.90
C ILE A 149 14.85 -6.68 -9.29
N GLU A 150 15.85 -6.52 -10.15
CA GLU A 150 15.82 -7.03 -11.53
C GLU A 150 15.64 -8.56 -11.58
N ASN A 151 16.23 -9.29 -10.63
CA ASN A 151 16.11 -10.75 -10.56
C ASN A 151 14.81 -11.25 -9.94
N LEU A 152 14.16 -10.45 -9.09
CA LEU A 152 13.02 -10.88 -8.27
C LEU A 152 11.68 -10.38 -8.80
N ARG A 153 11.69 -9.27 -9.53
CA ARG A 153 10.48 -8.60 -9.99
C ARG A 153 10.03 -9.12 -11.34
N ILE A 154 8.75 -9.43 -11.43
CA ILE A 154 8.03 -9.54 -12.68
C ILE A 154 7.04 -8.38 -12.73
N LYS A 155 7.14 -7.51 -13.74
CA LYS A 155 6.11 -6.49 -13.97
C LYS A 155 5.01 -7.08 -14.84
N LEU A 156 3.75 -7.02 -14.41
CA LEU A 156 2.64 -7.56 -15.20
C LEU A 156 2.57 -6.91 -16.60
N ASP A 157 2.86 -5.61 -16.68
CA ASP A 157 2.89 -4.83 -17.93
C ASP A 157 3.95 -5.36 -18.92
N SER A 158 5.03 -5.98 -18.41
CA SER A 158 6.11 -6.57 -19.21
C SER A 158 5.85 -8.00 -19.67
N VAL A 159 4.80 -8.65 -19.15
CA VAL A 159 4.44 -10.01 -19.55
C VAL A 159 3.81 -9.97 -20.94
N GLU A 160 4.52 -10.49 -21.92
CA GLU A 160 4.00 -10.66 -23.28
C GLU A 160 2.88 -11.71 -23.27
N ALA A 161 1.67 -11.26 -23.58
CA ALA A 161 0.51 -12.12 -23.77
C ALA A 161 -0.32 -11.59 -24.94
N PRO A 162 -1.01 -12.47 -25.69
CA PRO A 162 -1.92 -12.03 -26.74
C PRO A 162 -3.00 -11.11 -26.14
N ALA A 163 -3.45 -10.14 -26.94
CA ALA A 163 -4.58 -9.31 -26.55
C ALA A 163 -5.77 -10.21 -26.19
N ALA A 164 -6.26 -10.08 -24.96
CA ALA A 164 -7.43 -10.82 -24.51
C ALA A 164 -8.67 -9.95 -24.63
N GLU A 165 -9.68 -10.46 -25.34
CA GLU A 165 -10.97 -9.80 -25.41
C GLU A 165 -11.76 -9.98 -24.11
N ALA A 166 -12.78 -9.14 -23.93
CA ALA A 166 -13.72 -9.29 -22.85
C ALA A 166 -14.36 -10.70 -22.91
N PRO A 167 -14.44 -11.44 -21.79
CA PRO A 167 -15.05 -12.76 -21.78
C PRO A 167 -16.52 -12.65 -22.21
N VAL A 168 -16.94 -13.53 -23.11
CA VAL A 168 -18.34 -13.60 -23.53
C VAL A 168 -19.16 -14.29 -22.44
N SER A 169 -20.16 -13.59 -21.91
CA SER A 169 -21.13 -14.14 -20.99
C SER A 169 -22.31 -14.71 -21.76
N ALA A 170 -22.80 -15.89 -21.35
CA ALA A 170 -24.04 -16.47 -21.87
C ALA A 170 -25.28 -15.67 -21.43
N VAL A 171 -25.18 -14.93 -20.33
CA VAL A 171 -26.22 -14.02 -19.83
C VAL A 171 -26.09 -12.65 -20.49
N SER A 172 -27.22 -12.07 -20.88
CA SER A 172 -27.26 -10.73 -21.48
C SER A 172 -26.64 -9.66 -20.56
N LEU A 173 -26.16 -8.57 -21.14
CA LEU A 173 -25.59 -7.47 -20.35
C LEU A 173 -26.62 -6.83 -19.42
N LEU A 174 -27.85 -6.64 -19.89
CA LEU A 174 -28.93 -6.00 -19.12
C LEU A 174 -29.29 -6.83 -17.88
N ASP A 175 -29.44 -8.15 -18.04
CA ASP A 175 -29.78 -9.03 -16.91
C ASP A 175 -28.66 -9.04 -15.86
N ARG A 176 -27.39 -9.02 -16.30
CA ARG A 176 -26.25 -8.90 -15.38
C ARG A 176 -26.23 -7.56 -14.66
N GLN A 177 -26.44 -6.46 -15.38
CA GLN A 177 -26.54 -5.13 -14.78
C GLN A 177 -27.63 -5.09 -13.71
N GLN A 178 -28.82 -5.64 -13.99
CA GLN A 178 -29.91 -5.73 -13.04
C GLN A 178 -29.58 -6.63 -11.84
N ALA A 179 -28.95 -7.79 -12.06
CA ALA A 179 -28.54 -8.69 -10.99
C ALA A 179 -27.57 -8.04 -10.00
N PHE A 180 -26.66 -7.19 -10.49
CA PHE A 180 -25.71 -6.43 -9.66
C PHE A 180 -26.25 -5.06 -9.19
N GLY A 181 -27.49 -4.73 -9.52
CA GLY A 181 -28.15 -3.51 -9.04
C GLY A 181 -27.72 -2.22 -9.76
N TYR A 182 -27.14 -2.31 -10.96
CA TYR A 182 -26.86 -1.15 -11.80
C TYR A 182 -28.16 -0.50 -12.25
N THR A 183 -28.18 0.83 -12.21
CA THR A 183 -29.29 1.66 -12.69
C THR A 183 -28.88 2.47 -13.92
N GLN A 184 -29.88 3.01 -14.62
CA GLN A 184 -29.62 3.94 -15.73
C GLN A 184 -28.89 5.21 -15.25
N GLU A 185 -29.14 5.63 -14.01
CA GLU A 185 -28.46 6.78 -13.41
C GLU A 185 -26.98 6.50 -13.19
N ASP A 186 -26.62 5.31 -12.69
CA ASP A 186 -25.22 4.90 -12.52
C ASP A 186 -24.49 4.94 -13.87
N ILE A 187 -25.10 4.40 -14.92
CA ILE A 187 -24.49 4.37 -16.25
C ILE A 187 -24.36 5.78 -16.83
N LYS A 188 -25.42 6.59 -16.74
CA LYS A 188 -25.48 7.90 -17.37
C LYS A 188 -24.62 8.94 -16.66
N PHE A 189 -24.69 9.01 -15.33
CA PHE A 189 -24.09 10.08 -14.55
C PHE A 189 -22.74 9.70 -13.93
N LEU A 190 -22.46 8.41 -13.71
CA LEU A 190 -21.18 7.97 -13.16
C LEU A 190 -20.28 7.34 -14.22
N MET A 191 -20.75 6.31 -14.92
CA MET A 191 -19.91 5.54 -15.86
C MET A 191 -19.60 6.32 -17.15
N SER A 192 -20.56 7.06 -17.69
CA SER A 192 -20.37 7.77 -18.97
C SER A 192 -19.31 8.88 -18.90
N PRO A 193 -19.29 9.76 -17.87
CA PRO A 193 -18.20 10.73 -17.69
C PRO A 193 -16.82 10.07 -17.56
N MET A 194 -16.71 8.99 -16.77
CA MET A 194 -15.45 8.26 -16.62
C MET A 194 -14.95 7.71 -17.96
N ALA A 195 -15.85 7.17 -18.79
CA ALA A 195 -15.49 6.62 -20.09
C ALA A 195 -15.14 7.69 -21.14
N GLN A 196 -15.78 8.86 -21.09
CA GLN A 196 -15.62 9.91 -22.12
C GLN A 196 -14.50 10.91 -21.79
N ALA A 197 -14.41 11.33 -20.54
CA ALA A 197 -13.51 12.38 -20.09
C ALA A 197 -12.34 11.86 -19.22
N GLY A 198 -12.42 10.62 -18.73
CA GLY A 198 -11.43 10.10 -17.77
C GLY A 198 -11.57 10.72 -16.37
N GLU A 199 -12.72 11.32 -16.08
CA GLU A 199 -13.00 12.01 -14.81
C GLU A 199 -14.25 11.41 -14.17
N GLU A 200 -14.32 11.45 -12.84
CA GLU A 200 -15.51 11.01 -12.12
C GLU A 200 -16.72 11.94 -12.37
N GLY A 201 -17.93 11.42 -12.17
CA GLY A 201 -19.14 12.22 -12.31
C GLY A 201 -19.25 13.28 -11.21
N ILE A 202 -19.30 14.57 -11.59
CA ILE A 202 -19.46 15.68 -10.66
C ILE A 202 -20.95 16.03 -10.49
N GLY A 203 -21.37 16.23 -9.24
CA GLY A 203 -22.71 16.68 -8.87
C GLY A 203 -22.68 17.81 -7.85
N SER A 204 -23.85 18.26 -7.42
CA SER A 204 -24.02 19.26 -6.37
C SER A 204 -25.21 18.90 -5.47
N MET A 205 -25.41 19.68 -4.40
CA MET A 205 -26.40 19.43 -3.33
C MET A 205 -26.04 18.25 -2.41
N GLY A 206 -26.78 18.15 -1.29
CA GLY A 206 -26.65 17.06 -0.33
C GLY A 206 -27.30 15.76 -0.82
N ASN A 207 -26.94 14.64 -0.19
CA ASN A 207 -27.59 13.37 -0.44
C ASN A 207 -28.84 13.22 0.43
N ASP A 208 -30.01 13.53 -0.14
CA ASP A 208 -31.32 13.40 0.52
C ASP A 208 -31.90 11.97 0.45
N SER A 209 -31.15 10.99 -0.05
CA SER A 209 -31.59 9.60 -0.05
C SER A 209 -31.59 9.03 1.38
N PRO A 210 -32.55 8.15 1.72
CA PRO A 210 -32.49 7.40 2.97
C PRO A 210 -31.16 6.64 3.12
N LEU A 211 -30.72 6.45 4.36
CA LEU A 211 -29.62 5.53 4.66
C LEU A 211 -29.91 4.15 4.06
N ALA A 212 -28.87 3.44 3.61
CA ALA A 212 -29.03 2.18 2.87
C ALA A 212 -29.93 1.17 3.61
N VAL A 213 -29.75 1.05 4.93
CA VAL A 213 -30.55 0.18 5.83
C VAL A 213 -32.03 0.58 5.95
N LEU A 214 -32.37 1.84 5.68
CA LEU A 214 -33.75 2.37 5.71
C LEU A 214 -34.36 2.49 4.31
N SER A 215 -33.64 2.07 3.27
CA SER A 215 -34.11 2.20 1.89
C SER A 215 -35.15 1.13 1.58
N ASN A 216 -36.24 1.53 0.91
CA ASN A 216 -37.21 0.59 0.34
C ASN A 216 -36.73 -0.05 -0.98
N LYS A 217 -35.49 0.21 -1.39
CA LYS A 217 -34.86 -0.34 -2.59
C LYS A 217 -33.67 -1.21 -2.20
N ASN A 218 -33.41 -2.25 -2.98
CA ASN A 218 -32.19 -3.05 -2.84
C ASN A 218 -30.97 -2.16 -3.11
N LYS A 219 -30.05 -2.08 -2.13
CA LYS A 219 -28.80 -1.33 -2.24
C LYS A 219 -27.62 -2.30 -2.23
N PRO A 220 -26.63 -2.12 -3.11
CA PRO A 220 -25.39 -2.89 -3.06
C PRO A 220 -24.70 -2.77 -1.70
N LEU A 221 -23.95 -3.80 -1.33
CA LEU A 221 -23.27 -3.86 -0.04
C LEU A 221 -22.32 -2.68 0.18
N TYR A 222 -21.70 -2.16 -0.89
CA TYR A 222 -20.82 -1.00 -0.84
C TYR A 222 -21.47 0.25 -0.22
N ASN A 223 -22.80 0.42 -0.34
CA ASN A 223 -23.51 1.59 0.20
C ASN A 223 -23.62 1.61 1.73
N TYR A 224 -23.33 0.48 2.39
CA TYR A 224 -23.29 0.37 3.85
C TYR A 224 -21.95 0.83 4.42
N PHE A 225 -20.91 0.89 3.59
CA PHE A 225 -19.59 1.36 3.98
C PHE A 225 -19.48 2.86 3.71
N ARG A 226 -18.98 3.61 4.69
CA ARG A 226 -18.69 5.04 4.56
C ARG A 226 -17.18 5.22 4.58
N GLN A 227 -16.67 5.98 3.61
CA GLN A 227 -15.26 6.35 3.59
C GLN A 227 -14.96 7.17 4.84
N MET A 228 -13.95 6.74 5.59
CA MET A 228 -13.42 7.54 6.67
C MET A 228 -12.59 8.68 6.07
N PHE A 229 -12.64 9.84 6.71
CA PHE A 229 -11.80 10.97 6.37
C PHE A 229 -11.15 11.52 7.63
N ALA A 230 -9.95 12.07 7.46
CA ALA A 230 -9.24 12.71 8.54
C ALA A 230 -9.81 14.09 8.82
N GLN A 231 -10.04 14.40 10.08
CA GLN A 231 -10.51 15.71 10.53
C GLN A 231 -9.78 16.10 11.82
N VAL A 232 -9.16 17.27 11.82
CA VAL A 232 -8.38 17.86 12.93
C VAL A 232 -7.10 17.09 13.30
N THR A 233 -7.16 15.77 13.54
CA THR A 233 -6.03 14.96 14.04
C THR A 233 -4.88 14.86 13.05
N ASN A 234 -5.20 14.76 11.77
CA ASN A 234 -4.26 14.71 10.66
C ASN A 234 -4.89 15.40 9.44
N PRO A 235 -4.10 16.11 8.62
CA PRO A 235 -4.62 16.78 7.43
C PRO A 235 -4.81 15.78 6.27
N PRO A 236 -5.83 15.97 5.41
CA PRO A 236 -5.88 15.30 4.12
C PRO A 236 -4.77 15.81 3.19
N ILE A 237 -4.36 14.99 2.22
CA ILE A 237 -3.36 15.32 1.20
C ILE A 237 -4.09 15.73 -0.08
N ASP A 238 -3.53 16.69 -0.84
CA ASP A 238 -4.04 17.07 -2.16
C ASP A 238 -3.55 16.06 -3.22
N PRO A 239 -4.43 15.20 -3.78
CA PRO A 239 -4.02 14.14 -4.69
C PRO A 239 -3.55 14.65 -6.05
N ILE A 240 -3.76 15.93 -6.37
CA ILE A 240 -3.36 16.55 -7.63
C ILE A 240 -2.04 17.30 -7.44
N ARG A 241 -1.98 18.19 -6.45
CA ARG A 241 -0.81 19.07 -6.23
C ARG A 241 0.34 18.36 -5.52
N GLU A 242 0.03 17.35 -4.71
CA GLU A 242 1.01 16.57 -3.94
C GLU A 242 1.10 15.12 -4.45
N ALA A 243 0.73 14.87 -5.71
CA ALA A 243 0.73 13.54 -6.33
C ALA A 243 2.07 12.79 -6.20
N ILE A 244 3.19 13.54 -6.12
CA ILE A 244 4.55 12.99 -5.97
C ILE A 244 4.74 12.13 -4.71
N VAL A 245 3.94 12.35 -3.66
CA VAL A 245 4.01 11.59 -2.40
C VAL A 245 3.07 10.38 -2.35
N MET A 246 2.25 10.20 -3.40
CA MET A 246 1.25 9.14 -3.50
C MET A 246 1.66 8.08 -4.53
N SER A 247 1.17 6.85 -4.32
CA SER A 247 1.34 5.77 -5.28
C SER A 247 0.20 4.76 -5.22
N LEU A 248 -0.06 4.12 -6.36
CA LEU A 248 -0.97 3.00 -6.54
C LEU A 248 -0.25 1.68 -6.87
N ASN A 249 1.09 1.70 -6.92
CA ASN A 249 1.89 0.50 -7.16
C ASN A 249 1.52 -0.57 -6.14
N SER A 250 1.22 -1.77 -6.64
CA SER A 250 0.77 -2.89 -5.82
C SER A 250 1.64 -4.11 -6.08
N PHE A 251 1.95 -4.85 -5.02
CA PHE A 251 2.73 -6.08 -5.07
C PHE A 251 1.80 -7.27 -4.83
N ILE A 252 1.86 -8.25 -5.74
CA ILE A 252 1.11 -9.49 -5.71
C ILE A 252 2.09 -10.64 -5.46
N GLY A 253 1.79 -11.48 -4.48
CA GLY A 253 2.59 -12.67 -4.16
C GLY A 253 2.89 -12.80 -2.67
N PRO A 254 3.71 -13.80 -2.30
CA PRO A 254 4.08 -14.04 -0.92
C PRO A 254 4.92 -12.88 -0.36
N LYS A 255 4.57 -12.42 0.85
CA LYS A 255 5.36 -11.40 1.55
C LYS A 255 6.71 -12.00 1.98
N PRO A 256 7.84 -11.33 1.72
CA PRO A 256 9.15 -11.74 2.21
C PRO A 256 9.23 -11.68 3.74
N ASN A 257 10.19 -12.40 4.33
CA ASN A 257 10.41 -12.37 5.78
C ASN A 257 11.14 -11.08 6.16
N LEU A 258 10.43 -10.18 6.86
CA LEU A 258 10.98 -8.92 7.35
C LEU A 258 12.20 -9.08 8.26
N LEU A 259 12.28 -10.17 9.05
CA LEU A 259 13.35 -10.34 10.05
C LEU A 259 14.59 -11.06 9.49
N ASP A 260 14.50 -11.60 8.28
CA ASP A 260 15.64 -12.27 7.62
C ASP A 260 16.51 -11.24 6.89
N ILE A 261 17.31 -10.51 7.66
CA ILE A 261 18.17 -9.45 7.14
C ILE A 261 19.23 -9.95 6.16
N ASN A 262 19.52 -11.26 6.13
CA ASN A 262 20.57 -11.86 5.30
C ASN A 262 19.99 -12.77 4.21
N GLN A 263 18.69 -12.62 3.89
CA GLN A 263 18.03 -13.47 2.92
C GLN A 263 18.74 -13.45 1.55
N VAL A 264 19.26 -14.62 1.16
CA VAL A 264 20.03 -14.79 -0.08
C VAL A 264 19.10 -14.98 -1.29
N ASN A 265 17.88 -15.46 -1.06
CA ASN A 265 16.92 -15.75 -2.12
C ASN A 265 15.49 -15.37 -1.69
N PRO A 266 15.17 -14.07 -1.64
CA PRO A 266 13.82 -13.62 -1.34
C PRO A 266 12.82 -14.13 -2.40
N PRO A 267 11.54 -14.26 -2.03
CA PRO A 267 10.51 -14.68 -2.98
C PRO A 267 10.40 -13.69 -4.15
N MET A 268 10.09 -14.22 -5.34
CA MET A 268 9.75 -13.36 -6.48
C MET A 268 8.45 -12.61 -6.17
N ARG A 269 8.32 -11.41 -6.76
CA ARG A 269 7.17 -10.54 -6.61
C ARG A 269 6.61 -10.14 -7.97
N LEU A 270 5.29 -10.16 -8.08
CA LEU A 270 4.58 -9.63 -9.23
C LEU A 270 4.18 -8.18 -8.92
N GLU A 271 4.58 -7.25 -9.77
CA GLU A 271 4.31 -5.82 -9.60
C GLU A 271 3.28 -5.37 -10.63
N VAL A 272 2.28 -4.62 -10.17
CA VAL A 272 1.31 -3.91 -11.00
C VAL A 272 1.37 -2.42 -10.70
N SER A 273 1.26 -1.60 -11.73
CA SER A 273 1.33 -0.14 -11.62
C SER A 273 0.11 0.47 -10.91
N GLN A 274 -1.01 -0.24 -10.93
CA GLN A 274 -2.27 0.15 -10.29
C GLN A 274 -3.12 -1.08 -9.94
N PRO A 275 -4.07 -0.96 -9.00
CA PRO A 275 -4.95 -2.06 -8.61
C PRO A 275 -6.08 -2.33 -9.63
N ILE A 276 -6.26 -1.47 -10.64
CA ILE A 276 -7.27 -1.62 -11.69
C ILE A 276 -6.64 -2.31 -12.89
N LEU A 277 -7.12 -3.52 -13.20
CA LEU A 277 -6.61 -4.36 -14.28
C LEU A 277 -7.65 -4.53 -15.38
N ASP A 278 -7.22 -4.44 -16.63
CA ASP A 278 -8.09 -4.67 -17.77
C ASP A 278 -8.25 -6.18 -18.08
N PHE A 279 -8.94 -6.49 -19.18
CA PHE A 279 -9.14 -7.89 -19.58
C PHE A 279 -7.86 -8.61 -19.98
N ALA A 280 -6.91 -7.90 -20.60
CA ALA A 280 -5.62 -8.45 -21.01
C ALA A 280 -4.75 -8.76 -19.78
N ASP A 281 -4.67 -7.84 -18.84
CA ASP A 281 -3.92 -8.01 -17.60
C ASP A 281 -4.51 -9.13 -16.72
N MET A 282 -5.84 -9.21 -16.63
CA MET A 282 -6.50 -10.31 -15.94
C MET A 282 -6.32 -11.66 -16.66
N ALA A 283 -6.09 -11.68 -17.97
CA ALA A 283 -5.75 -12.90 -18.71
C ALA A 283 -4.29 -13.32 -18.46
N LYS A 284 -3.36 -12.36 -18.39
CA LYS A 284 -1.97 -12.60 -17.97
C LYS A 284 -1.92 -13.23 -16.58
N LEU A 285 -2.68 -12.70 -15.62
CA LEU A 285 -2.75 -13.25 -14.26
C LEU A 285 -3.28 -14.68 -14.20
N ARG A 286 -4.30 -15.01 -15.01
CA ARG A 286 -4.82 -16.39 -15.07
C ARG A 286 -3.83 -17.38 -15.68
N ASN A 287 -2.97 -16.93 -16.59
CA ASN A 287 -1.96 -17.77 -17.26
C ASN A 287 -0.55 -17.57 -16.71
N ILE A 288 -0.41 -16.91 -15.55
CA ILE A 288 0.87 -16.45 -15.01
C ILE A 288 1.87 -17.59 -14.78
N GLU A 289 1.39 -18.81 -14.54
CA GLU A 289 2.24 -19.99 -14.37
C GLU A 289 3.13 -20.24 -15.59
N GLN A 290 2.58 -20.06 -16.81
CA GLN A 290 3.29 -20.26 -18.07
C GLN A 290 4.38 -19.20 -18.26
N HIS A 291 4.11 -17.97 -17.81
CA HIS A 291 5.02 -16.83 -17.95
C HIS A 291 6.11 -16.79 -16.87
N THR A 292 5.95 -17.54 -15.78
CA THR A 292 6.83 -17.46 -14.59
C THR A 292 7.50 -18.78 -14.25
N GLN A 293 7.49 -19.76 -15.18
CA GLN A 293 8.09 -21.08 -14.99
C GLN A 293 7.60 -21.79 -13.71
N GLY A 294 6.31 -21.65 -13.38
CA GLY A 294 5.73 -22.26 -12.18
C GLY A 294 5.96 -21.51 -10.87
N LYS A 295 6.62 -20.34 -10.87
CA LYS A 295 6.86 -19.54 -9.65
C LYS A 295 5.60 -18.87 -9.13
N PHE A 296 4.73 -18.42 -10.04
CA PHE A 296 3.40 -17.93 -9.70
C PHE A 296 2.35 -18.89 -10.21
N ARG A 297 1.33 -19.11 -9.38
CA ARG A 297 0.19 -19.98 -9.69
C ARG A 297 -1.07 -19.28 -9.22
N SER A 298 -1.99 -19.10 -10.16
CA SER A 298 -3.27 -18.49 -9.88
C SER A 298 -4.37 -19.55 -9.82
N THR A 299 -5.34 -19.33 -8.93
CA THR A 299 -6.56 -20.14 -8.85
C THR A 299 -7.76 -19.21 -8.81
N THR A 300 -8.73 -19.48 -9.68
CA THR A 300 -9.98 -18.73 -9.67
C THR A 300 -10.94 -19.37 -8.68
N LEU A 301 -11.35 -18.59 -7.68
CA LEU A 301 -12.37 -18.94 -6.71
C LEU A 301 -13.71 -18.37 -7.20
N ASP A 302 -14.63 -19.26 -7.52
CA ASP A 302 -15.98 -18.89 -7.94
C ASP A 302 -16.79 -18.48 -6.71
N ILE A 303 -17.41 -17.30 -6.75
CA ILE A 303 -18.27 -16.78 -5.67
C ILE A 303 -19.76 -16.94 -5.96
N THR A 304 -20.12 -17.78 -6.94
CA THR A 304 -21.51 -18.10 -7.22
C THR A 304 -21.99 -19.34 -6.49
N TYR A 305 -23.30 -19.42 -6.26
CA TYR A 305 -23.98 -20.57 -5.66
C TYR A 305 -25.37 -20.78 -6.27
N PRO A 306 -25.94 -22.00 -6.18
CA PRO A 306 -27.24 -22.30 -6.75
C PRO A 306 -28.36 -21.40 -6.19
N ALA A 307 -29.15 -20.80 -7.07
CA ALA A 307 -30.25 -19.91 -6.68
C ALA A 307 -31.29 -20.61 -5.78
N ASP A 308 -31.48 -21.93 -5.97
CA ASP A 308 -32.40 -22.76 -5.19
C ASP A 308 -32.04 -22.84 -3.69
N TRP A 309 -30.78 -22.55 -3.33
CA TRP A 309 -30.35 -22.52 -1.93
C TRP A 309 -30.86 -21.29 -1.18
N GLY A 310 -31.36 -20.27 -1.91
CA GLY A 310 -31.87 -19.04 -1.33
C GLY A 310 -30.87 -18.38 -0.37
N ARG A 311 -31.38 -17.84 0.75
CA ARG A 311 -30.57 -17.11 1.74
C ARG A 311 -29.50 -17.95 2.44
N GLU A 312 -29.77 -19.24 2.62
CA GLU A 312 -28.84 -20.16 3.31
C GLU A 312 -27.60 -20.42 2.46
N GLY A 313 -27.71 -20.22 1.14
CA GLY A 313 -26.60 -20.37 0.22
C GLY A 313 -25.45 -19.39 0.44
N VAL A 314 -25.71 -18.21 1.01
CA VAL A 314 -24.66 -17.22 1.31
C VAL A 314 -23.70 -17.76 2.37
N GLU A 315 -24.23 -18.24 3.50
CA GLU A 315 -23.41 -18.79 4.59
C GLU A 315 -22.65 -20.03 4.14
N ALA A 316 -23.35 -20.95 3.46
CA ALA A 316 -22.74 -22.16 2.92
C ALA A 316 -21.61 -21.85 1.92
N LYS A 317 -21.83 -20.89 1.00
CA LYS A 317 -20.82 -20.53 0.00
C LYS A 317 -19.63 -19.82 0.62
N LEU A 318 -19.83 -18.95 1.62
CA LEU A 318 -18.72 -18.32 2.34
C LEU A 318 -17.85 -19.35 3.08
N ALA A 319 -18.46 -20.33 3.74
CA ALA A 319 -17.72 -21.41 4.40
C ALA A 319 -16.92 -22.25 3.39
N SER A 320 -17.55 -22.64 2.27
CA SER A 320 -16.88 -23.36 1.18
C SER A 320 -15.71 -22.55 0.60
N LEU A 321 -15.94 -21.26 0.34
CA LEU A 321 -14.96 -20.36 -0.25
C LEU A 321 -13.70 -20.21 0.62
N CYS A 322 -13.87 -20.13 1.94
CA CYS A 322 -12.75 -20.07 2.88
C CYS A 322 -11.92 -21.36 2.84
N ALA A 323 -12.58 -22.53 2.81
CA ALA A 323 -11.90 -23.82 2.68
C ALA A 323 -11.19 -23.97 1.31
N GLU A 324 -11.87 -23.61 0.22
CA GLU A 324 -11.30 -23.60 -1.14
C GLU A 324 -10.04 -22.71 -1.24
N ALA A 325 -10.06 -21.54 -0.59
CA ALA A 325 -8.90 -20.64 -0.54
C ALA A 325 -7.71 -21.28 0.20
N VAL A 326 -7.95 -21.90 1.35
CA VAL A 326 -6.90 -22.60 2.12
C VAL A 326 -6.34 -23.78 1.33
N ASP A 327 -7.19 -24.57 0.70
CA ASP A 327 -6.78 -25.72 -0.10
C ASP A 327 -6.01 -25.29 -1.35
N ALA A 328 -6.41 -24.20 -2.01
CA ALA A 328 -5.67 -23.63 -3.14
C ALA A 328 -4.25 -23.18 -2.72
N ILE A 329 -4.12 -22.50 -1.57
CA ILE A 329 -2.83 -22.06 -1.04
C ILE A 329 -1.96 -23.27 -0.67
N LYS A 330 -2.52 -24.28 0.01
CA LYS A 330 -1.81 -25.53 0.33
C LYS A 330 -1.43 -26.31 -0.94
N GLY A 331 -2.21 -26.19 -2.00
CA GLY A 331 -1.91 -26.71 -3.33
C GLY A 331 -0.79 -25.96 -4.07
N GLY A 332 -0.27 -24.88 -3.50
CA GLY A 332 0.83 -24.09 -4.04
C GLY A 332 0.40 -22.87 -4.85
N SER A 333 -0.88 -22.52 -4.87
CA SER A 333 -1.35 -21.27 -5.48
C SER A 333 -0.98 -20.09 -4.59
N ASN A 334 -0.39 -19.06 -5.20
CA ASN A 334 0.02 -17.84 -4.51
C ASN A 334 -0.73 -16.59 -5.01
N ILE A 335 -1.67 -16.79 -5.94
CA ILE A 335 -2.60 -15.76 -6.41
C ILE A 335 -4.01 -16.36 -6.38
N LEU A 336 -4.91 -15.72 -5.65
CA LEU A 336 -6.32 -16.09 -5.61
C LEU A 336 -7.12 -15.06 -6.40
N ILE A 337 -7.87 -15.51 -7.41
CA ILE A 337 -8.73 -14.65 -8.24
C ILE A 337 -10.17 -14.91 -7.83
N VAL A 338 -10.75 -14.00 -7.05
CA VAL A 338 -12.17 -14.07 -6.65
C VAL A 338 -13.04 -13.59 -7.81
N SER A 339 -13.99 -14.41 -8.26
CA SER A 339 -14.71 -14.16 -9.52
C SER A 339 -16.19 -14.51 -9.46
N ASP A 340 -17.04 -13.59 -9.88
CA ASP A 340 -18.50 -13.74 -10.04
C ASP A 340 -18.92 -14.07 -11.49
N ARG A 341 -17.98 -14.31 -12.39
CA ARG A 341 -18.26 -14.51 -13.82
C ARG A 341 -19.19 -15.68 -14.15
N ALA A 342 -19.38 -16.63 -13.23
CA ALA A 342 -20.26 -17.78 -13.41
C ALA A 342 -21.75 -17.46 -13.18
N VAL A 343 -22.12 -16.20 -12.90
CA VAL A 343 -23.52 -15.80 -12.70
C VAL A 343 -24.38 -16.21 -13.89
N SER A 344 -25.49 -16.85 -13.59
CA SER A 344 -26.44 -17.40 -14.56
C SER A 344 -27.86 -17.42 -13.97
N PRO A 345 -28.90 -17.75 -14.74
CA PRO A 345 -30.27 -17.86 -14.20
C PRO A 345 -30.40 -18.85 -13.03
N THR A 346 -29.48 -19.80 -12.89
CA THR A 346 -29.46 -20.79 -11.80
C THR A 346 -28.34 -20.56 -10.78
N GLN A 347 -27.45 -19.59 -11.01
CA GLN A 347 -26.28 -19.31 -10.16
C GLN A 347 -26.23 -17.82 -9.80
N VAL A 348 -26.31 -17.51 -8.51
CA VAL A 348 -26.26 -16.14 -7.99
C VAL A 348 -24.93 -15.89 -7.29
N ALA A 349 -24.38 -14.69 -7.40
CA ALA A 349 -23.12 -14.31 -6.74
C ALA A 349 -23.35 -13.80 -5.32
N ILE A 350 -22.48 -14.17 -4.38
CA ILE A 350 -22.34 -13.38 -3.14
C ILE A 350 -21.67 -12.03 -3.47
N PRO A 351 -21.94 -10.95 -2.71
CA PRO A 351 -21.26 -9.68 -2.93
C PRO A 351 -19.74 -9.83 -2.85
N ALA A 352 -19.01 -9.36 -3.87
CA ALA A 352 -17.55 -9.54 -3.95
C ALA A 352 -16.81 -8.95 -2.75
N LEU A 353 -17.28 -7.83 -2.19
CA LEU A 353 -16.72 -7.25 -0.95
C LEU A 353 -16.81 -8.22 0.24
N LEU A 354 -17.94 -8.92 0.38
CA LEU A 354 -18.14 -9.90 1.45
C LEU A 354 -17.25 -11.13 1.24
N ALA A 355 -17.18 -11.62 0.00
CA ALA A 355 -16.34 -12.76 -0.37
C ALA A 355 -14.85 -12.49 -0.09
N SER A 356 -14.33 -11.37 -0.59
CA SER A 356 -12.94 -10.97 -0.40
C SER A 356 -12.62 -10.71 1.07
N SER A 357 -13.53 -10.08 1.82
CA SER A 357 -13.34 -9.86 3.25
C SER A 357 -13.31 -11.16 4.04
N ALA A 358 -14.18 -12.13 3.73
CA ALA A 358 -14.20 -13.43 4.39
C ALA A 358 -12.91 -14.23 4.13
N ILE A 359 -12.47 -14.29 2.86
CA ILE A 359 -11.20 -14.93 2.50
C ILE A 359 -10.04 -14.25 3.24
N HIS A 360 -9.97 -12.92 3.18
CA HIS A 360 -8.88 -12.17 3.81
C HIS A 360 -8.79 -12.44 5.32
N GLN A 361 -9.90 -12.30 6.05
CA GLN A 361 -9.94 -12.51 7.50
C GLN A 361 -9.73 -13.97 7.91
N HIS A 362 -10.01 -14.93 7.03
CA HIS A 362 -9.76 -16.34 7.29
C HIS A 362 -8.29 -16.75 7.08
N LEU A 363 -7.57 -16.04 6.20
CA LEU A 363 -6.17 -16.31 5.89
C LEU A 363 -5.17 -15.57 6.80
N VAL A 364 -5.60 -14.46 7.41
CA VAL A 364 -4.88 -13.76 8.48
C VAL A 364 -5.02 -14.54 9.77
#